data_AF-A0A838K1U0-F1
#
_entry.id   AF-A0A838K1U0-F1
#
_cell.length_a   1.000
_cell.length_b   1.000
_cell.length_c   1.000
_cell.angle_alpha   90.00
_cell.angle_beta   90.00
_cell.angle_gamma   90.00
#
_symmetry.space_group_name_H-M   'P 1'
#
loop_
_entity.id
_entity.type
_entity.pdbx_description
1 polymer ?
#
loop_
_entity_poly.entity_id
_entity_poly.type
_entity_poly.pdbx_seq_one_letter_code
_entity_poly.pdbx_strand_id
1 'polypeptide(L)' 'MAEIEIGIGKSGRRAYGFDDIAIVPSRRTRDPEDVDISWQLDAYEFELPVLGSAMDGVVSIRT' A
#
# COMPACT_ATOMS: atom_id res chain seq x y z
N MET A 1 -2.32 -17.66 12.86
CA MET A 1 -3.38 -17.89 11.87
C MET A 1 -3.07 -19.21 11.18
N ALA A 2 -3.98 -20.17 11.22
CA ALA A 2 -3.72 -21.51 10.71
C ALA A 2 -3.71 -21.52 9.17
N GLU A 3 -2.83 -22.33 8.57
CA GLU A 3 -2.92 -22.66 7.16
C GLU A 3 -4.24 -23.39 6.87
N ILE A 4 -4.85 -23.11 5.72
CA ILE A 4 -6.07 -23.75 5.25
C ILE A 4 -5.67 -24.89 4.32
N GLU A 5 -6.15 -26.09 4.60
CA GLU A 5 -5.97 -27.24 3.72
C GLU A 5 -6.82 -27.06 2.45
N ILE A 6 -6.16 -27.13 1.29
CA ILE A 6 -6.79 -27.06 -0.04
C ILE A 6 -6.99 -28.49 -0.57
N GLY A 7 -6.08 -29.39 -0.21
CA GLY A 7 -6.09 -30.81 -0.55
C GLY A 7 -4.79 -31.50 -0.11
N ILE A 8 -4.61 -32.76 -0.52
CA ILE A 8 -3.46 -33.57 -0.09
C ILE A 8 -2.15 -32.88 -0.45
N GLY A 9 -1.34 -32.60 0.57
CA GLY A 9 -0.04 -31.95 0.42
C GLY A 9 -0.10 -30.49 -0.06
N LYS A 10 -1.29 -29.87 -0.07
CA LYS A 10 -1.47 -28.48 -0.48
C LYS A 10 -2.24 -27.69 0.56
N SER A 11 -1.55 -26.73 1.16
CA SER A 11 -2.12 -25.74 2.07
C SER A 11 -1.88 -24.32 1.54
N GLY A 12 -2.62 -23.36 2.10
CA GLY A 12 -2.42 -21.96 1.80
C GLY A 12 -2.74 -21.08 3.01
N ARG A 13 -2.12 -19.89 3.05
CA ARG A 13 -2.51 -18.84 4.00
C ARG A 13 -3.71 -18.07 3.46
N ARG A 14 -4.62 -17.68 4.35
CA ARG A 14 -5.67 -16.71 3.99
C ARG A 14 -5.02 -15.37 3.64
N ALA A 15 -5.45 -14.79 2.54
CA ALA A 15 -5.09 -13.43 2.12
C ALA A 15 -6.32 -12.53 2.21
N TYR A 16 -6.09 -11.22 2.18
CA TYR A 16 -7.11 -10.18 2.24
C TYR A 16 -6.82 -9.16 1.15
N GLY A 17 -7.85 -8.76 0.40
CA GLY A 17 -7.81 -7.60 -0.48
C GLY A 17 -8.03 -6.30 0.30
N PHE A 18 -7.93 -5.16 -0.39
CA PHE A 18 -8.25 -3.86 0.22
C PHE A 18 -9.73 -3.76 0.61
N ASP A 19 -10.63 -4.40 -0.14
CA ASP A 19 -12.08 -4.41 0.16
C ASP A 19 -12.44 -5.26 1.39
N ASP A 20 -11.53 -6.11 1.87
CA ASP A 20 -11.74 -6.96 3.05
C ASP A 20 -11.36 -6.26 4.36
N ILE A 21 -10.68 -5.11 4.31
CA ILE A 21 -10.09 -4.44 5.48
C ILE A 21 -10.40 -2.93 5.49
N ALA A 22 -10.38 -2.35 6.69
CA ALA A 22 -10.51 -0.91 6.86
C ALA A 22 -9.57 -0.42 7.98
N ILE A 23 -9.16 0.85 7.90
CA ILE A 23 -8.44 1.49 9.01
C ILE A 23 -9.42 1.90 10.10
N VAL A 24 -9.10 1.56 11.35
CA VAL A 24 -9.92 1.95 12.51
C VAL A 24 -9.31 3.22 13.13
N PRO A 25 -10.11 4.27 13.37
CA PRO A 25 -9.61 5.46 14.06
C PRO A 25 -8.98 5.12 15.42
N SER A 26 -7.86 5.77 15.71
CA SER A 26 -7.21 5.67 17.02
C SER A 26 -7.74 6.74 17.99
N ARG A 27 -7.22 6.78 19.23
CA ARG A 27 -7.71 7.68 20.28
C ARG A 27 -7.58 9.18 19.99
N ARG A 28 -6.79 9.60 19.00
CA ARG A 28 -6.60 11.02 18.66
C ARG A 28 -6.72 11.24 17.16
N THR A 29 -7.35 12.34 16.81
CA THR A 29 -7.41 12.88 15.45
C THR A 29 -6.33 13.96 15.30
N ARG A 30 -5.72 14.05 14.12
CA ARG A 30 -4.80 15.12 13.74
C ARG A 30 -5.42 15.92 12.59
N ASP A 31 -5.07 17.18 12.50
CA ASP A 31 -5.41 17.97 11.32
C ASP A 31 -4.67 17.36 10.11
N PRO A 32 -5.32 17.14 8.96
CA PRO A 32 -4.64 16.69 7.75
C PRO A 32 -3.47 17.59 7.34
N GLU A 33 -3.54 18.89 7.61
CA GLU A 33 -2.47 19.86 7.29
C GLU A 33 -1.23 19.67 8.17
N ASP A 34 -1.37 19.01 9.33
CA ASP A 34 -0.27 18.69 10.25
C ASP A 34 0.44 17.36 9.92
N VAL A 35 0.00 16.65 8.88
CA VAL A 35 0.55 15.33 8.51
C VAL A 35 1.62 15.49 7.43
N ASP A 36 2.85 15.11 7.76
CA ASP A 36 3.93 14.99 6.78
C ASP A 36 3.71 13.76 5.90
N ILE A 37 3.55 14.00 4.60
CA ILE A 37 3.37 12.99 3.56
C ILE A 37 4.61 12.84 2.68
N SER A 38 5.73 13.49 3.03
CA SER A 38 7.00 13.29 2.34
C SER A 38 7.46 11.83 2.45
N TRP A 39 8.22 11.41 1.44
CA TRP A 39 8.71 10.04 1.34
C TRP A 39 10.19 10.03 0.99
N GLN A 40 10.99 9.53 1.93
CA GLN A 40 12.39 9.21 1.69
C GLN A 40 12.51 7.83 1.05
N LEU A 41 13.11 7.77 -0.13
CA LEU A 41 13.49 6.55 -0.81
C LEU A 41 14.99 6.56 -1.10
N ASP A 42 15.75 5.86 -0.25
CA ASP A 42 17.21 5.83 -0.31
C ASP A 42 17.81 7.25 -0.31
N ALA A 43 18.44 7.69 -1.40
CA ALA A 43 19.03 9.02 -1.53
C ALA A 43 18.04 10.12 -1.99
N TYR A 44 16.77 9.80 -2.23
CA TYR A 44 15.78 10.72 -2.80
C TYR A 44 14.68 11.07 -1.81
N GLU A 45 14.26 12.32 -1.81
CA GLU A 45 13.13 12.84 -1.05
C GLU A 45 12.02 13.27 -2.02
N PHE A 46 10.80 12.77 -1.80
CA PHE A 46 9.62 13.10 -2.58
C PHE A 46 8.58 13.77 -1.69
N GLU A 47 7.88 14.78 -2.21
CA GLU A 47 6.79 15.46 -1.47
C GLU A 47 5.54 14.59 -1.31
N LEU A 48 5.42 13.51 -2.09
CA LEU A 48 4.25 12.63 -2.09
C LEU A 48 4.68 11.15 -2.22
N PRO A 49 4.08 10.21 -1.47
CA PRO A 49 4.45 8.80 -1.50
C PRO A 49 3.73 8.07 -2.64
N VAL A 50 3.82 8.59 -3.86
CA VAL A 50 3.12 8.08 -5.05
C VAL A 50 4.09 7.94 -6.20
N LEU A 51 4.08 6.78 -6.86
CA LEU A 51 4.85 6.52 -8.07
C LEU A 51 3.93 6.22 -9.25
N GLY A 52 4.30 6.72 -10.42
CA GLY A 52 3.74 6.29 -11.68
C GLY A 52 4.15 4.86 -11.98
N SER A 53 3.19 4.02 -12.40
CA SER A 53 3.50 2.66 -12.84
C SER A 53 4.40 2.67 -14.07
N ALA A 54 5.31 1.70 -14.16
CA ALA A 54 6.21 1.51 -15.30
C ALA A 54 5.47 0.88 -16.51
N MET A 55 4.34 1.46 -16.90
CA MET A 55 3.52 1.05 -18.04
C MET A 55 3.53 2.16 -19.10
N ASP A 56 3.62 1.79 -20.37
CA ASP A 56 3.56 2.68 -21.53
C ASP A 56 2.23 3.46 -21.62
N GLY A 57 1.15 2.89 -21.10
CA GLY A 57 -0.14 3.54 -20.96
C GLY A 57 -0.26 4.53 -19.79
N VAL A 58 0.75 4.63 -18.91
CA VAL A 58 0.74 5.52 -17.73
C VAL A 58 1.82 6.59 -17.83
N VAL A 59 3.03 6.24 -18.25
CA VAL A 59 4.18 7.15 -18.29
C VAL A 59 4.69 7.33 -19.72
N SER A 60 4.88 8.57 -20.14
CA SER A 60 5.48 8.95 -21.42
C SER A 60 6.63 9.91 -21.19
N ILE A 61 7.67 9.81 -22.03
CA ILE A 61 8.84 10.71 -22.00
C ILE A 61 8.53 12.14 -22.47
N ARG A 62 7.29 12.40 -22.90
CA ARG A 62 6.82 13.72 -23.28
C ARG A 62 5.91 14.28 -22.20
N THR A 63 6.42 15.30 -21.51
CA THR A 63 5.72 16.27 -20.67
C THR A 63 6.61 17.50 -20.59
#